data_AF-A0AAV6A2V0-F1
#
_entry.id   AF-A0AAV6A2V0-F1
#
_cell.length_a   1.000
_cell.length_b   1.000
_cell.length_c   1.000
_cell.angle_alpha   90.00
_cell.angle_beta   90.00
_cell.angle_gamma   90.00
#
_symmetry.space_group_name_H-M   'P 1'
#
loop_
_entity.id
_entity.type
_entity.pdbx_description
1 polymer ?
#
loop_
_entity_poly.entity_id
_entity_poly.type
_entity_poly.pdbx_seq_one_letter_code
_entity_poly.pdbx_strand_id
1 'polypeptide(L)'
;MTFRLRMLPVAAIAIAWLLAASCSGLKVAVDRDNSIPIPPGSTWAWGPEPTEKRPDELDPRVNNSIIHGRVKRAVDIVLAQKGLRQTDAATADFLVFYRVGVRDSRQIVTQAVPTGPYYWGGYGWGWGYYGPPPILTSQEVTYTEGALMIDITQRSTGKLAFRATGLDENVTGADGTEEQIQKSVTKMLQTLP
;
A
#
# COMPACT_ATOMS: atom_id res chain seq x y z
N MET A 1 2.90 46.81 -39.87
CA MET A 1 2.18 45.67 -39.28
C MET A 1 3.16 44.83 -38.47
N THR A 2 3.18 44.98 -37.15
CA THR A 2 4.05 44.21 -36.25
C THR A 2 3.22 43.13 -35.56
N PHE A 3 3.46 41.86 -35.90
CA PHE A 3 2.85 40.71 -35.23
C PHE A 3 3.48 40.55 -33.84
N ARG A 4 2.73 40.83 -32.78
CA ARG A 4 3.09 40.44 -31.40
C ARG A 4 2.67 38.99 -31.21
N LEU A 5 3.63 38.07 -31.23
CA LEU A 5 3.42 36.69 -30.81
C LEU A 5 3.22 36.69 -29.28
N ARG A 6 1.98 36.57 -28.83
CA ARG A 6 1.64 36.33 -27.42
C ARG A 6 2.12 34.92 -27.05
N MET A 7 3.27 34.83 -26.39
CA MET A 7 3.68 33.61 -25.68
C MET A 7 2.71 33.39 -24.50
N LEU A 8 1.69 32.56 -24.73
CA LEU A 8 0.87 31.97 -23.66
C LEU A 8 1.65 30.82 -22.99
N PRO A 9 1.44 30.56 -21.69
CA PRO A 9 2.39 29.84 -20.86
C PRO A 9 2.27 28.33 -21.08
N VAL A 10 3.17 27.78 -21.91
CA VAL A 10 3.36 26.33 -22.07
C VAL A 10 3.67 25.63 -20.72
N ALA A 11 4.13 26.39 -19.73
CA ALA A 11 4.42 25.90 -18.38
C ALA A 11 3.20 25.40 -17.59
N ALA A 12 1.98 25.88 -17.89
CA ALA A 12 0.79 25.49 -17.12
C ALA A 12 0.25 24.10 -17.49
N ILE A 13 0.54 23.62 -18.72
CA ILE A 13 0.05 22.32 -19.21
C ILE A 13 0.97 21.17 -18.76
N ALA A 14 2.26 21.45 -18.52
CA ALA A 14 3.20 20.46 -18.01
C ALA A 14 2.95 20.06 -16.53
N ILE A 15 2.36 20.96 -15.73
CA ILE A 15 2.06 20.69 -14.31
C ILE A 15 0.83 19.79 -14.16
N ALA A 16 -0.11 19.83 -15.12
CA ALA A 16 -1.34 19.02 -15.07
C ALA A 16 -1.11 17.52 -15.39
N TRP A 17 0.00 17.18 -16.07
CA TRP A 17 0.34 15.77 -16.38
C TRP A 17 1.08 15.06 -15.23
N LEU A 18 1.58 15.78 -14.22
CA LEU A 18 2.30 15.16 -13.09
C LEU A 18 1.37 14.55 -12.02
N LEU A 19 0.05 14.72 -12.11
CA LEU A 19 -0.90 14.27 -11.09
C LEU A 19 -1.55 12.91 -11.37
N ALA A 20 -1.17 12.21 -12.44
CA ALA A 20 -1.69 10.89 -12.76
C ALA A 20 -0.86 9.72 -12.17
N ALA A 21 -0.18 9.93 -11.04
CA ALA A 21 0.35 8.81 -10.25
C ALA A 21 -0.82 8.14 -9.52
N SER A 22 -1.61 7.32 -10.22
CA SER A 22 -2.59 6.44 -9.58
C SER A 22 -1.85 5.59 -8.57
N CYS A 23 -2.07 5.88 -7.29
CA CYS A 23 -1.45 5.16 -6.19
C CYS A 23 -1.79 3.68 -6.34
N SER A 24 -0.77 2.84 -6.21
CA SER A 24 -0.87 1.39 -6.10
C SER A 24 -1.97 0.98 -5.11
N GLY A 25 -2.52 -0.22 -5.31
CA GLY A 25 -3.58 -0.86 -4.50
C GLY A 25 -3.28 -1.01 -3.01
N LEU A 26 -2.14 -0.54 -2.52
CA LEU A 26 -1.75 -0.50 -1.12
C LEU A 26 -2.66 0.42 -0.30
N LYS A 27 -3.49 -0.19 0.55
CA LYS A 27 -4.29 0.47 1.59
C LYS A 27 -3.44 0.63 2.85
N VAL A 28 -3.41 1.82 3.42
CA VAL A 28 -2.61 2.11 4.63
C VAL A 28 -3.54 2.48 5.77
N ALA A 29 -3.41 1.79 6.90
CA ALA A 29 -4.02 2.15 8.18
C ALA A 29 -2.93 2.58 9.16
N VAL A 30 -3.20 3.61 9.97
CA VAL A 30 -2.26 4.14 10.96
C VAL A 30 -2.95 4.27 12.31
N ASP A 31 -2.32 3.71 13.34
CA ASP A 31 -2.71 3.85 14.74
C ASP A 31 -1.64 4.68 15.48
N ARG A 32 -2.02 5.80 16.09
CA ARG A 32 -1.11 6.74 16.77
C ARG A 32 -1.58 7.04 18.20
N ASP A 33 -0.70 6.87 19.17
CA ASP A 33 -0.94 7.34 20.54
C ASP A 33 -0.39 8.76 20.75
N ASN A 34 -1.27 9.76 20.58
CA ASN A 34 -0.90 11.17 20.73
C ASN A 34 -0.35 11.55 22.13
N SER A 35 -0.48 10.70 23.14
CA SER A 35 0.11 10.92 24.47
C SER A 35 1.62 10.68 24.52
N ILE A 36 2.19 9.98 23.53
CA ILE A 36 3.62 9.68 23.43
C ILE A 36 4.22 10.55 22.32
N PRO A 37 4.88 11.69 22.61
CA PRO A 37 5.44 12.56 21.58
C PRO A 37 6.63 11.90 20.87
N ILE A 38 6.75 12.11 19.56
CA ILE A 38 7.90 11.70 18.73
C ILE A 38 8.49 12.98 18.13
N PRO A 39 9.34 13.72 18.87
CA PRO A 39 9.90 14.96 18.36
C PRO A 39 10.94 14.73 17.26
N PRO A 40 11.16 15.71 16.35
CA PRO A 40 12.26 15.65 15.39
C PRO A 40 13.61 15.45 16.10
N GLY A 41 14.48 14.62 15.52
CA GLY A 41 15.77 14.28 16.11
C GLY A 41 15.74 13.17 17.14
N SER A 42 14.57 12.61 17.47
CA SER A 42 14.47 11.40 18.30
C SER A 42 15.32 10.26 17.74
N THR A 43 15.85 9.47 18.67
CA THR A 43 16.69 8.33 18.36
C THR A 43 15.88 7.05 18.27
N TRP A 44 16.29 6.14 17.40
CA TRP A 44 15.61 4.87 17.23
C TRP A 44 16.62 3.73 17.01
N ALA A 45 16.17 2.52 17.27
CA ALA A 45 16.90 1.30 16.94
C ALA A 45 15.93 0.20 16.50
N TRP A 46 16.44 -0.80 15.79
CA TRP A 46 15.69 -2.02 15.56
C TRP A 46 15.50 -2.75 16.89
N GLY A 47 14.26 -3.14 17.19
CA GLY A 47 13.97 -4.04 18.29
C GLY A 47 14.40 -5.49 17.98
N PRO A 48 14.37 -6.39 18.98
CA PRO A 48 14.61 -7.81 18.74
C PRO A 48 13.61 -8.38 17.72
N GLU A 49 14.06 -9.36 16.92
CA GLU A 49 13.16 -10.04 15.99
C GLU A 49 12.01 -10.71 16.76
N PRO A 50 10.76 -10.60 16.31
CA PRO A 50 9.65 -11.27 16.96
C PRO A 50 9.89 -12.79 17.02
N THR A 51 9.77 -13.37 18.21
CA THR A 51 9.99 -14.81 18.43
C THR A 51 8.90 -15.67 17.83
N GLU A 52 7.69 -15.13 17.70
CA GLU A 52 6.52 -15.83 17.15
C GLU A 52 6.13 -15.24 15.79
N LYS A 53 6.28 -16.06 14.74
CA LYS A 53 5.85 -15.74 13.37
C LYS A 53 4.50 -16.39 13.09
N ARG A 54 3.60 -15.66 12.43
CA ARG A 54 2.33 -16.19 11.96
C ARG A 54 2.52 -17.01 10.67
N PRO A 55 1.57 -17.89 10.29
CA PRO A 55 1.70 -18.72 9.10
C PRO A 55 1.97 -17.94 7.80
N ASP A 56 1.35 -16.78 7.63
CA ASP A 56 1.54 -15.86 6.50
C ASP A 56 2.94 -15.23 6.47
N GLU A 57 3.60 -15.08 7.62
CA GLU A 57 4.98 -14.60 7.74
C GLU A 57 6.02 -15.70 7.41
N LEU A 58 5.61 -16.96 7.37
CA LEU A 58 6.49 -18.10 7.08
C LEU A 58 6.56 -18.44 5.58
N ASP A 59 5.71 -17.82 4.75
CA ASP A 59 5.68 -18.05 3.31
C ASP A 59 7.02 -17.69 2.65
N PRO A 60 7.65 -18.58 1.86
CA PRO A 60 8.98 -18.36 1.30
C PRO A 60 9.08 -17.15 0.36
N ARG A 61 7.95 -16.67 -0.19
CA ARG A 61 7.89 -15.45 -1.01
C ARG A 61 8.35 -14.21 -0.23
N VAL A 62 8.12 -14.19 1.09
CA VAL A 62 8.50 -13.06 1.97
C VAL A 62 9.49 -13.46 3.06
N ASN A 63 9.51 -14.72 3.50
CA ASN A 63 10.40 -15.26 4.52
C ASN A 63 11.79 -15.57 3.95
N ASN A 64 12.47 -14.54 3.45
CA ASN A 64 13.81 -14.63 2.88
C ASN A 64 14.62 -13.35 3.14
N SER A 65 15.94 -13.46 3.19
CA SER A 65 16.84 -12.35 3.53
C SER A 65 16.77 -11.17 2.56
N ILE A 66 16.36 -11.40 1.31
CA ILE A 66 16.25 -10.34 0.29
C ILE A 66 15.10 -9.40 0.63
N ILE A 67 13.90 -9.93 0.89
CA ILE A 67 12.72 -9.15 1.26
C ILE A 67 12.92 -8.47 2.61
N HIS A 68 13.39 -9.20 3.62
CA HIS A 68 13.68 -8.64 4.94
C HIS A 68 14.73 -7.52 4.87
N GLY A 69 15.76 -7.67 4.05
CA GLY A 69 16.77 -6.63 3.82
C GLY A 69 16.21 -5.38 3.14
N ARG A 70 15.33 -5.56 2.15
CA ARG A 70 14.63 -4.45 1.46
C ARG A 70 13.76 -3.65 2.42
N VAL A 71 12.94 -4.34 3.23
CA VAL A 71 12.06 -3.69 4.21
C VAL A 71 12.89 -2.90 5.21
N LYS A 72 13.95 -3.48 5.78
CA LYS A 72 14.83 -2.77 6.72
C LYS A 72 15.44 -1.51 6.10
N ARG A 73 16.08 -1.61 4.93
CA ARG A 73 16.67 -0.45 4.25
C ARG A 73 15.64 0.64 3.94
N ALA A 74 14.46 0.26 3.48
CA ALA A 74 13.38 1.20 3.22
C ALA A 74 12.97 1.97 4.48
N VAL A 75 12.82 1.28 5.61
CA VAL A 75 12.51 1.91 6.90
C VAL A 75 13.66 2.80 7.36
N ASP A 76 14.92 2.34 7.27
CA ASP A 76 16.11 3.12 7.63
C ASP A 76 16.12 4.46 6.87
N ILE A 77 15.91 4.41 5.55
CA ILE A 77 15.89 5.60 4.68
C ILE A 77 14.75 6.54 5.08
N VAL A 78 13.54 6.02 5.25
CA VAL A 78 12.37 6.86 5.51
C VAL A 78 12.42 7.48 6.91
N LEU A 79 12.88 6.75 7.93
CA LEU A 79 13.08 7.32 9.27
C LEU A 79 14.18 8.39 9.29
N ALA A 80 15.27 8.20 8.54
CA ALA A 80 16.29 9.23 8.38
C ALA A 80 15.74 10.48 7.67
N GLN A 81 14.91 10.32 6.64
CA GLN A 81 14.23 11.42 5.95
C GLN A 81 13.24 12.16 6.86
N LYS A 82 12.63 11.46 7.82
CA LYS A 82 11.80 12.03 8.89
C LYS A 82 12.61 12.69 10.01
N GLY A 83 13.95 12.66 9.93
CA GLY A 83 14.83 13.32 10.89
C GLY A 83 15.10 12.51 12.16
N LEU A 84 14.71 11.24 12.20
CA LEU A 84 15.07 10.34 13.30
C LEU A 84 16.48 9.79 13.08
N ARG A 85 17.21 9.54 14.16
CA ARG A 85 18.60 9.09 14.12
C ARG A 85 18.75 7.68 14.68
N GLN A 86 19.38 6.79 13.92
CA GLN A 86 19.63 5.44 14.39
C GLN A 86 20.73 5.45 15.47
N THR A 87 20.54 4.68 16.55
CA THR A 87 21.52 4.52 17.64
C THR A 87 21.49 3.09 18.21
N ASP A 88 22.23 2.83 19.29
CA ASP A 88 22.20 1.55 19.99
C ASP A 88 20.84 1.30 20.67
N ALA A 89 20.35 0.06 20.61
CA ALA A 89 19.05 -0.31 21.16
C ALA A 89 18.92 -0.06 22.68
N ALA A 90 20.01 -0.09 23.43
CA ALA A 90 20.01 0.20 24.86
C ALA A 90 19.75 1.69 25.16
N THR A 91 20.12 2.60 24.24
CA THR A 91 20.05 4.05 24.44
C THR A 91 18.99 4.75 23.61
N ALA A 92 18.39 4.07 22.63
CA ALA A 92 17.36 4.64 21.75
C ALA A 92 16.11 5.13 22.51
N ASP A 93 15.46 6.17 21.99
CA ASP A 93 14.16 6.63 22.51
C ASP A 93 13.04 5.66 22.08
N PHE A 94 13.14 5.15 20.85
CA PHE A 94 12.15 4.27 20.25
C PHE A 94 12.76 2.97 19.71
N LEU A 95 12.01 1.88 19.81
CA LEU A 95 12.31 0.61 19.14
C LEU A 95 11.34 0.41 17.98
N VAL A 96 11.90 0.07 16.83
CA VAL A 96 11.17 -0.18 15.59
C VAL A 96 11.09 -1.67 15.33
N PHE A 97 9.89 -2.15 15.02
CA PHE A 97 9.64 -3.54 14.63
C PHE A 97 8.88 -3.56 13.32
N TYR A 98 8.99 -4.67 12.60
CA TYR A 98 8.15 -4.90 11.43
C TYR A 98 7.72 -6.36 11.35
N ARG A 99 6.63 -6.59 10.63
CA ARG A 99 6.15 -7.92 10.23
C ARG A 99 5.72 -7.85 8.78
N VAL A 100 6.04 -8.89 8.02
CA VAL A 100 5.67 -9.00 6.61
C VAL A 100 5.10 -10.39 6.36
N GLY A 101 3.94 -10.47 5.72
CA GLY A 101 3.26 -11.72 5.46
C GLY A 101 2.51 -11.69 4.13
N VAL A 102 2.36 -12.86 3.51
CA VAL A 102 1.51 -13.05 2.33
C VAL A 102 0.64 -14.29 2.50
N ARG A 103 -0.53 -14.28 1.88
CA ARG A 103 -1.43 -15.42 1.80
C ARG A 103 -2.18 -15.44 0.49
N ASP A 104 -2.48 -16.63 -0.01
CA ASP A 104 -3.34 -16.76 -1.18
C ASP A 104 -4.82 -16.72 -0.74
N SER A 105 -5.62 -16.00 -1.51
CA SER A 105 -7.04 -15.78 -1.29
C SER A 105 -7.82 -16.08 -2.57
N ARG A 106 -9.06 -16.52 -2.43
CA ARG A 106 -9.93 -16.94 -3.54
C ARG A 106 -11.23 -16.16 -3.47
N GLN A 107 -11.60 -15.54 -4.57
CA GLN A 107 -12.88 -14.87 -4.71
C GLN A 107 -13.65 -15.44 -5.90
N ILE A 108 -14.94 -15.69 -5.69
CA ILE A 108 -15.85 -16.07 -6.76
C ILE A 108 -16.40 -14.78 -7.37
N VAL A 109 -16.04 -14.51 -8.62
CA VAL A 109 -16.58 -13.38 -9.38
C VAL A 109 -17.68 -13.91 -10.27
N THR A 110 -18.92 -13.46 -10.04
CA THR A 110 -20.05 -13.77 -10.91
C THR A 110 -20.19 -12.66 -11.95
N GLN A 111 -20.04 -13.01 -13.22
CA GLN A 111 -20.26 -12.11 -14.34
C GLN A 111 -21.51 -12.53 -15.10
N ALA A 112 -22.37 -11.56 -15.41
CA ALA A 112 -23.51 -11.76 -16.31
C ALA A 112 -23.01 -11.61 -17.76
N VAL A 113 -23.00 -12.71 -18.51
CA VAL A 113 -22.69 -12.69 -19.94
C VAL A 113 -24.00 -12.48 -20.70
N PRO A 114 -24.16 -11.39 -21.49
CA PRO A 114 -25.34 -11.18 -22.30
C PRO A 114 -25.46 -12.28 -23.35
N THR A 115 -26.60 -12.97 -23.36
CA THR A 115 -26.87 -14.07 -24.30
C THR A 115 -27.67 -13.55 -25.50
N GLY A 116 -26.99 -13.20 -26.59
CA GLY A 116 -27.63 -12.94 -27.89
C GLY A 116 -28.01 -11.48 -28.18
N PRO A 117 -28.45 -11.19 -29.43
CA PRO A 117 -28.75 -9.84 -29.88
C PRO A 117 -30.00 -9.28 -29.18
N TYR A 118 -29.88 -8.08 -28.64
CA TYR A 118 -31.02 -7.32 -28.13
C TYR A 118 -31.84 -6.78 -29.30
N TYR A 119 -33.10 -7.22 -29.41
CA TYR A 119 -34.03 -6.71 -30.41
C TYR A 119 -34.80 -5.51 -29.85
N TRP A 120 -34.71 -4.37 -30.53
CA TRP A 120 -35.59 -3.23 -30.27
C TRP A 120 -36.90 -3.47 -31.03
N GLY A 121 -37.92 -3.96 -30.33
CA GLY A 121 -39.26 -4.13 -30.87
C GLY A 121 -39.98 -2.78 -30.96
N GLY A 122 -40.13 -2.24 -32.18
CA GLY A 122 -40.98 -1.09 -32.46
C GLY A 122 -42.42 -1.49 -32.81
N TYR A 123 -43.35 -0.61 -32.45
CA TYR A 123 -44.80 -0.59 -32.71
C TYR A 123 -45.69 -1.48 -31.83
N GLY A 124 -45.80 -1.09 -30.56
CA GLY A 124 -46.85 -1.51 -29.64
C GLY A 124 -46.64 -0.84 -28.29
N TRP A 125 -47.71 -0.40 -27.63
CA TRP A 125 -47.68 0.26 -26.32
C TRP A 125 -47.13 -0.70 -25.24
N GLY A 126 -45.81 -0.74 -25.07
CA GLY A 126 -45.15 -1.57 -24.07
C GLY A 126 -43.64 -1.41 -24.12
N TRP A 127 -43.10 -0.57 -23.24
CA TRP A 127 -41.65 -0.45 -23.04
C TRP A 127 -41.17 -1.65 -22.22
N GLY A 128 -40.80 -2.73 -22.90
CA GLY A 128 -40.21 -3.91 -22.28
C GLY A 128 -39.03 -4.42 -23.10
N TYR A 129 -37.83 -4.41 -22.50
CA TYR A 129 -36.67 -5.11 -23.02
C TYR A 129 -36.95 -6.62 -22.94
N TYR A 130 -37.32 -7.26 -24.05
CA TYR A 130 -37.46 -8.71 -24.16
C TYR A 130 -36.16 -9.30 -24.73
N GLY A 131 -35.37 -9.92 -23.87
CA GLY A 131 -34.19 -10.71 -24.22
C GLY A 131 -34.09 -11.93 -23.30
N PRO A 132 -33.41 -13.01 -23.72
CA PRO A 132 -33.19 -14.15 -22.84
C PRO A 132 -32.41 -13.72 -21.59
N PRO A 133 -32.64 -14.37 -20.43
CA PRO A 133 -31.92 -14.02 -19.21
C PRO A 133 -30.41 -14.17 -19.43
N PRO A 134 -29.59 -13.26 -18.86
CA PRO A 134 -28.14 -13.37 -18.97
C PRO A 134 -27.67 -14.68 -18.33
N ILE A 135 -26.69 -15.34 -18.96
CA ILE A 135 -26.02 -16.47 -18.33
C ILE A 135 -25.07 -15.91 -17.26
N LEU A 136 -25.27 -16.33 -16.02
CA LEU A 136 -24.33 -16.03 -14.94
C LEU A 136 -23.17 -17.03 -15.03
N THR A 137 -22.00 -16.56 -15.45
CA THR A 137 -20.76 -17.33 -15.35
C THR A 137 -20.02 -16.91 -14.09
N SER A 138 -19.77 -17.88 -13.20
CA SER A 138 -18.92 -17.66 -12.03
C SER A 138 -17.51 -18.14 -12.33
N GLN A 139 -16.52 -17.27 -12.12
CA GLN A 139 -15.10 -17.63 -12.20
C GLN A 139 -14.47 -17.50 -10.82
N GLU A 140 -13.72 -18.52 -10.42
CA GLU A 140 -12.88 -18.47 -9.23
C GLU A 140 -11.57 -17.76 -9.59
N VAL A 141 -11.34 -16.59 -9.01
CA VAL A 141 -10.11 -15.81 -9.18
C VAL A 141 -9.27 -15.99 -7.93
N THR A 142 -8.04 -16.48 -8.10
CA THR A 142 -7.05 -16.58 -7.02
C THR A 142 -6.12 -15.36 -7.09
N TYR A 143 -5.85 -14.74 -5.96
CA TYR A 143 -4.94 -13.62 -5.82
C TYR A 143 -4.14 -13.74 -4.51
N THR A 144 -3.04 -13.01 -4.41
CA THR A 144 -2.20 -13.01 -3.21
C THR A 144 -2.41 -11.71 -2.45
N GLU A 145 -2.85 -11.83 -1.20
CA GLU A 145 -2.91 -10.71 -0.26
C GLU A 145 -1.57 -10.60 0.45
N GLY A 146 -1.07 -9.37 0.64
CA GLY A 146 0.13 -9.11 1.42
C GLY A 146 -0.08 -8.02 2.45
N ALA A 147 0.64 -8.15 3.57
CA ALA A 147 0.62 -7.19 4.65
C ALA A 147 2.04 -6.84 5.08
N LEU A 148 2.30 -5.54 5.29
CA LEU A 148 3.48 -5.02 5.98
C LEU A 148 3.00 -4.20 7.16
N MET A 149 3.47 -4.53 8.36
CA MET A 149 3.23 -3.77 9.57
C MET A 149 4.55 -3.20 10.08
N ILE A 150 4.56 -1.94 10.48
CA ILE A 150 5.70 -1.27 11.11
C ILE A 150 5.22 -0.66 12.43
N ASP A 151 5.88 -1.03 13.52
CA ASP A 151 5.61 -0.53 14.85
C ASP A 151 6.77 0.32 15.35
N ILE A 152 6.44 1.44 15.97
CA ILE A 152 7.38 2.29 16.71
C ILE A 152 6.90 2.32 18.16
N THR A 153 7.70 1.77 19.04
CA THR A 153 7.40 1.65 20.48
C THR A 153 8.35 2.51 21.28
N GLN A 154 7.87 3.15 22.33
CA GLN A 154 8.74 3.88 23.25
C GLN A 154 9.57 2.90 24.06
N ARG A 155 10.90 2.97 23.99
CA ARG A 155 11.79 1.99 24.63
C ARG A 155 11.61 1.96 26.16
N SER A 156 11.47 3.13 26.78
CA SER A 156 11.41 3.25 28.25
C SER A 156 10.16 2.62 28.87
N THR A 157 9.04 2.60 28.15
CA THR A 157 7.75 2.11 28.67
C THR A 157 7.24 0.86 27.95
N GLY A 158 7.81 0.51 26.80
CA GLY A 158 7.32 -0.55 25.92
C GLY A 158 6.00 -0.24 25.22
N LYS A 159 5.45 0.97 25.37
CA LYS A 159 4.16 1.35 24.79
C LYS A 159 4.28 1.62 23.29
N LEU A 160 3.26 1.24 22.54
CA LEU A 160 3.15 1.53 21.11
C LEU A 160 2.87 3.02 20.89
N ALA A 161 3.79 3.73 20.25
CA ALA A 161 3.63 5.15 19.93
C ALA A 161 2.96 5.32 18.57
N PHE A 162 3.32 4.48 17.59
CA PHE A 162 2.84 4.54 16.22
C PHE A 162 2.86 3.14 15.61
N ARG A 163 1.81 2.79 14.86
CA ARG A 163 1.76 1.62 13.98
C ARG A 163 1.25 2.04 12.61
N ALA A 164 1.92 1.58 11.57
CA ALA A 164 1.40 1.63 10.21
C ALA A 164 1.23 0.20 9.67
N THR A 165 0.09 -0.05 9.05
CA THR A 165 -0.24 -1.32 8.40
C THR A 165 -0.58 -1.05 6.94
N GLY A 166 0.26 -1.55 6.04
CA GLY A 166 0.02 -1.57 4.61
C GLY A 166 -0.57 -2.91 4.20
N LEU A 167 -1.72 -2.88 3.52
CA LEU A 167 -2.41 -4.05 2.99
C LEU A 167 -2.54 -3.90 1.47
N ASP A 168 -2.09 -4.92 0.74
CA ASP A 168 -2.29 -5.01 -0.70
C ASP A 168 -3.06 -6.29 -1.02
N GLU A 169 -4.16 -6.14 -1.75
CA GLU A 169 -5.08 -7.24 -2.08
C GLU A 169 -4.63 -7.99 -3.33
N ASN A 170 -3.58 -7.57 -4.04
CA ASN A 170 -3.10 -8.26 -5.22
C ASN A 170 -1.58 -8.11 -5.40
N VAL A 171 -0.82 -8.68 -4.46
CA VAL A 171 0.64 -8.68 -4.47
C VAL A 171 1.17 -9.59 -5.57
N THR A 172 2.14 -9.07 -6.30
CA THR A 172 2.89 -9.77 -7.34
C THR A 172 4.40 -9.75 -7.06
N GLY A 173 5.20 -10.44 -7.87
CA GLY A 173 6.66 -10.36 -7.78
C GLY A 173 7.22 -8.94 -7.98
N ALA A 174 6.50 -8.06 -8.69
CA ALA A 174 6.90 -6.68 -8.90
C ALA A 174 6.84 -5.86 -7.60
N ASP A 175 5.96 -6.23 -6.67
CA ASP A 175 5.78 -5.57 -5.38
C ASP A 175 6.90 -5.87 -4.39
N GLY A 176 7.64 -6.97 -4.62
CA GLY A 176 8.81 -7.32 -3.82
C GLY A 176 10.09 -6.57 -4.19
N THR A 177 10.09 -5.68 -5.18
CA THR A 177 11.28 -4.92 -5.61
C THR A 177 11.71 -3.88 -4.57
N GLU A 178 12.99 -3.48 -4.58
CA GLU A 178 13.50 -2.45 -3.66
C GLU A 178 12.70 -1.15 -3.75
N GLU A 179 12.49 -0.67 -4.98
CA GLU A 179 11.78 0.58 -5.27
C GLU A 179 10.34 0.54 -4.75
N GLN A 180 9.62 -0.56 -5.02
CA GLN A 180 8.21 -0.65 -4.66
C GLN A 180 8.03 -0.84 -3.15
N ILE A 181 8.93 -1.57 -2.48
CA ILE A 181 8.96 -1.65 -1.01
C ILE A 181 9.26 -0.27 -0.42
N GLN A 182 10.26 0.46 -0.93
CA GLN A 182 10.57 1.81 -0.45
C GLN A 182 9.39 2.77 -0.61
N LYS A 183 8.72 2.73 -1.77
CA LYS A 183 7.51 3.53 -2.03
C LYS A 183 6.39 3.18 -1.05
N SER A 184 6.18 1.90 -0.79
CA SER A 184 5.18 1.40 0.17
C SER A 184 5.46 1.89 1.59
N VAL A 185 6.70 1.74 2.06
CA VAL A 185 7.14 2.20 3.39
C VAL A 185 7.03 3.72 3.51
N THR A 186 7.40 4.47 2.46
CA THR A 186 7.26 5.94 2.42
C THR A 186 5.81 6.36 2.60
N LYS A 187 4.88 5.68 1.91
CA LYS A 187 3.44 5.90 2.06
C LYS A 187 2.95 5.53 3.46
N MET A 188 3.40 4.41 4.01
CA MET A 188 3.03 3.93 5.35
C MET A 188 3.46 4.89 6.47
N LEU A 189 4.66 5.46 6.37
CA LEU A 189 5.22 6.37 7.37
C LEU A 189 4.99 7.85 7.02
N GLN A 190 4.13 8.14 6.03
CA GLN A 190 3.89 9.50 5.57
C GLN A 190 3.38 10.41 6.70
N THR A 191 2.51 9.90 7.57
CA THR A 191 1.91 10.63 8.70
C THR A 191 2.73 10.52 9.98
N LEU A 192 3.90 9.87 9.95
CA LEU A 192 4.83 9.90 11.07
C LEU A 192 5.20 11.37 11.35
N PRO A 193 5.07 11.85 12.60
CA PRO A 193 5.34 13.25 12.97
C PRO A 193 6.74 13.74 12.61
#